data_AF-A0A959T8G4-F1
#
_entry.id   AF-A0A959T8G4-F1
#
_cell.length_a   1.000
_cell.length_b   1.000
_cell.length_c   1.000
_cell.angle_alpha   90.00
_cell.angle_beta   90.00
_cell.angle_gamma   90.00
#
_symmetry.space_group_name_H-M   'P 1'
#
loop_
_entity.id
_entity.type
_entity.pdbx_description
1 polymer ?
#
loop_
_entity_poly.entity_id
_entity_poly.type
_entity_poly.pdbx_seq_one_letter_code
_entity_poly.pdbx_strand_id
1 'polypeptide(L)'
;LWSPEEGNARTEWLADAELSLRRGHDVRHYWRLGYIQTEVQDTVALLRPDYFRDGATTSTFLTAGYTFIWDRRDLRFYPRDGHYLEVKLDRYGLGVLDEHAPEVTTLYGTVKKWWKRGERWTVGGSLRGKTTLGGAPSYYVQEGLGYGHYVR
;
A
#
# COMPACT_ATOMS: atom_id res chain seq x y z
N LEU A 1 -41.67 10.96 5.25
CA LEU A 1 -40.92 12.16 4.84
C LEU A 1 -39.43 11.78 4.84
N TRP A 2 -38.96 11.27 3.72
CA TRP A 2 -37.55 10.93 3.50
C TRP A 2 -36.92 12.15 2.83
N SER A 3 -36.02 12.83 3.54
CA SER A 3 -35.17 13.86 2.96
C SER A 3 -33.80 13.20 2.76
N PRO A 4 -33.30 13.04 1.52
CA PRO A 4 -31.92 12.70 1.32
C PRO A 4 -31.14 13.95 1.71
N GLU A 5 -30.60 14.01 2.92
CA GLU A 5 -29.54 14.98 3.18
C GLU A 5 -28.38 14.60 2.25
N GLU A 6 -28.11 15.47 1.28
CA GLU A 6 -27.02 15.39 0.30
C GLU A 6 -25.66 15.56 1.01
N GLY A 7 -25.36 14.70 1.98
CA GLY A 7 -24.08 14.64 2.67
C GLY A 7 -23.19 13.57 2.04
N ASN A 8 -21.89 13.85 1.94
CA ASN A 8 -20.90 12.85 1.51
C ASN A 8 -20.98 11.60 2.40
N ALA A 9 -21.15 10.42 1.79
CA ALA A 9 -21.18 9.14 2.50
C ALA A 9 -19.85 8.82 3.22
N ARG A 10 -18.75 9.45 2.78
CA ARG A 10 -17.42 9.39 3.39
C ARG A 10 -16.67 10.68 3.14
N THR A 11 -16.06 11.24 4.18
CA THR A 11 -15.07 12.31 4.08
C THR A 11 -13.72 11.75 4.53
N GLU A 12 -12.67 12.01 3.76
CA GLU A 12 -11.33 11.52 4.07
C GLU A 12 -10.31 12.65 3.93
N TRP A 13 -9.50 12.82 4.97
CA TRP A 13 -8.33 13.69 4.99
C TRP A 13 -7.08 12.82 4.98
N LEU A 14 -6.24 13.04 3.98
CA LEU A 14 -4.95 12.38 3.86
C LEU A 14 -3.84 13.43 3.90
N ALA A 15 -2.84 13.19 4.73
CA ALA A 15 -1.58 13.89 4.68
C ALA A 15 -0.45 12.86 4.60
N ASP A 16 0.54 13.09 3.75
CA ASP A 16 1.70 12.23 3.65
C ASP A 16 3.00 13.02 3.50
N ALA A 17 4.06 12.42 4.03
CA ALA A 17 5.42 12.85 3.90
C ALA A 17 6.25 11.66 3.40
N GLU A 18 6.96 11.86 2.28
CA GLU A 18 7.85 10.86 1.69
C GLU A 18 9.28 11.38 1.67
N LEU A 19 10.20 10.58 2.18
CA LEU A 19 11.63 10.78 2.09
C LEU A 19 12.24 9.72 1.18
N SER A 20 12.93 10.15 0.13
CA SER A 20 13.69 9.26 -0.75
C SER A 20 15.19 9.43 -0.54
N LEU A 21 15.91 8.33 -0.30
CA LEU A 21 17.37 8.30 -0.26
C LEU A 21 17.91 7.35 -1.32
N ARG A 22 18.83 7.86 -2.13
CA ARG A 22 19.57 7.07 -3.12
C ARG A 22 21.01 6.89 -2.64
N ARG A 23 21.31 5.74 -2.01
CA ARG A 23 22.66 5.42 -1.51
C ARG A 23 23.64 5.04 -2.63
N GLY A 24 23.15 4.65 -3.81
CA GLY A 24 23.98 4.31 -4.97
C GLY A 24 23.19 4.35 -6.27
N HIS A 25 23.81 3.91 -7.38
CA HIS A 25 23.13 3.94 -8.67
C HIS A 25 21.89 3.03 -8.72
N ASP A 26 21.97 1.89 -8.03
CA ASP A 26 21.02 0.78 -8.16
C ASP A 26 20.09 0.61 -6.96
N VAL A 27 20.39 1.28 -5.84
CA VAL A 27 19.67 1.09 -4.57
C VAL A 27 18.97 2.37 -4.15
N ARG A 28 17.67 2.23 -3.83
CA ARG A 28 16.82 3.32 -3.36
C ARG A 28 16.06 2.90 -2.11
N HIS A 29 15.96 3.83 -1.18
CA HIS A 29 15.17 3.71 0.03
C HIS A 29 14.10 4.79 0.01
N TYR A 30 12.88 4.42 0.35
CA TYR A 30 11.78 5.35 0.54
C TYR A 30 11.20 5.12 1.92
N TRP A 31 11.04 6.19 2.69
CA TRP A 31 10.27 6.19 3.93
C TRP A 31 9.06 7.06 3.71
N ARG A 32 7.89 6.55 4.09
CA ARG A 32 6.64 7.28 4.02
C ARG A 32 6.04 7.32 5.41
N LEU A 33 5.59 8.49 5.82
CA LEU A 33 4.73 8.66 6.98
C LEU A 33 3.45 9.31 6.48
N GLY A 34 2.31 8.81 6.92
CA GLY A 34 1.02 9.35 6.55
C GLY A 34 0.09 9.45 7.73
N TYR A 35 -0.85 10.39 7.65
CA TYR A 35 -1.96 10.55 8.56
C TYR A 35 -3.24 10.43 7.75
N ILE A 36 -4.12 9.54 8.19
CA ILE A 36 -5.41 9.29 7.56
C ILE A 36 -6.48 9.53 8.60
N GLN A 37 -7.41 10.41 8.29
CA GLN A 37 -8.62 10.64 9.07
C GLN A 37 -9.81 10.42 8.16
N THR A 38 -10.63 9.42 8.49
CA THR A 38 -11.83 9.06 7.74
C THR A 38 -13.04 9.19 8.63
N GLU A 39 -14.06 9.87 8.11
CA GLU A 39 -15.38 10.02 8.73
C GLU A 39 -16.42 9.42 7.77
N VAL A 40 -17.30 8.59 8.31
CA VAL A 40 -18.34 7.88 7.56
C VAL A 40 -19.70 8.14 8.21
N GLN A 41 -20.72 8.36 7.38
CA GLN A 41 -22.08 8.56 7.87
C GLN A 41 -22.63 7.32 8.59
N ASP A 42 -23.41 7.55 9.64
CA ASP A 42 -24.07 6.56 10.51
C ASP A 42 -24.74 5.40 9.73
N THR A 43 -25.29 5.71 8.55
CA THR A 43 -25.97 4.76 7.66
C THR A 43 -25.07 3.60 7.18
N VAL A 44 -23.77 3.86 6.97
CA VAL A 44 -22.80 2.85 6.50
C VAL A 44 -22.28 2.01 7.67
N ALA A 45 -22.10 2.63 8.86
CA ALA A 45 -21.75 1.92 10.09
C ALA A 45 -22.86 0.94 10.55
N LEU A 46 -24.13 1.31 10.33
CA LEU A 46 -25.31 0.45 10.57
C LEU A 46 -25.43 -0.73 9.58
N LEU A 47 -25.01 -0.57 8.33
CA LEU A 47 -25.11 -1.63 7.30
C LEU A 47 -24.00 -2.69 7.39
N ARG A 48 -22.82 -2.32 7.91
CA ARG A 48 -21.67 -3.22 8.10
C ARG A 48 -20.94 -2.86 9.41
N PRO A 49 -21.26 -3.54 10.52
CA PRO A 49 -20.58 -3.35 11.81
C PRO A 49 -19.06 -3.59 11.76
N ASP A 50 -18.59 -4.32 10.74
CA ASP A 50 -17.18 -4.69 10.53
C ASP A 50 -16.41 -3.67 9.65
N TYR A 51 -17.03 -2.55 9.25
CA TYR A 51 -16.39 -1.57 8.36
C TYR A 51 -15.25 -0.83 9.05
N PHE A 52 -15.49 -0.38 10.29
CA PHE A 52 -14.47 0.05 11.25
C PHE A 52 -14.52 -0.84 12.48
N ARG A 53 -13.43 -0.89 13.23
CA ARG A 53 -13.39 -1.62 14.50
C ARG A 53 -14.40 -0.97 15.46
N ASP A 54 -15.21 -1.78 16.13
CA ASP A 54 -16.20 -1.38 17.14
C ASP A 54 -17.39 -0.53 16.64
N GLY A 55 -17.71 -0.54 15.34
CA GLY A 55 -18.88 0.18 14.80
C GLY A 55 -18.76 1.70 14.84
N ALA A 56 -17.54 2.23 15.00
CA ALA A 56 -17.26 3.65 15.05
C ALA A 56 -17.48 4.32 13.68
N THR A 57 -17.91 5.59 13.71
CA THR A 57 -18.17 6.42 12.53
C THR A 57 -16.93 7.20 12.08
N THR A 58 -15.92 7.29 12.94
CA THR A 58 -14.65 7.98 12.69
C THR A 58 -13.47 7.02 12.91
N SER A 59 -12.50 7.06 12.02
CA SER A 59 -11.24 6.33 12.12
C SER A 59 -10.09 7.27 11.80
N THR A 60 -9.20 7.46 12.77
CA THR A 60 -8.01 8.31 12.63
C THR A 60 -6.79 7.46 12.92
N PHE A 61 -5.80 7.42 12.03
CA PHE A 61 -4.60 6.65 12.29
C PHE A 61 -3.39 7.15 11.53
N LEU A 62 -2.22 6.91 12.12
CA LEU A 62 -0.95 7.08 11.44
C LEU A 62 -0.57 5.84 10.64
N THR A 63 0.12 6.07 9.54
CA THR A 63 0.68 5.05 8.67
C THR A 63 2.18 5.27 8.53
N ALA A 64 2.94 4.17 8.53
CA ALA A 64 4.34 4.20 8.20
C ALA A 64 4.63 3.18 7.10
N GLY A 65 5.33 3.63 6.07
CA GLY A 65 5.76 2.82 4.95
C GLY A 65 7.27 2.85 4.81
N TYR A 66 7.85 1.70 4.47
CA TYR A 66 9.24 1.60 4.05
C TYR A 66 9.33 0.79 2.76
N THR A 67 9.96 1.37 1.74
CA THR A 67 10.21 0.68 0.47
C THR A 67 11.70 0.63 0.20
N PHE A 68 12.19 -0.59 -0.04
CA PHE A 68 13.53 -0.86 -0.52
C PHE A 68 13.46 -1.32 -1.98
N ILE A 69 14.19 -0.65 -2.86
CA ILE A 69 14.30 -1.01 -4.26
C ILE A 69 15.76 -1.24 -4.60
N TRP A 70 16.03 -2.41 -5.17
CA TRP A 70 17.30 -2.73 -5.81
C TRP A 70 17.06 -3.06 -7.28
N ASP A 71 17.46 -2.14 -8.15
CA ASP A 71 17.27 -2.22 -9.60
C ASP A 71 18.63 -2.22 -10.29
N ARG A 72 19.02 -3.38 -10.84
CA ARG A 72 20.21 -3.55 -11.69
C ARG A 72 19.84 -4.05 -13.08
N ARG A 73 18.72 -3.59 -13.61
CA ARG A 73 18.35 -3.85 -15.01
C ARG A 73 19.24 -3.04 -15.94
N ASP A 74 19.64 -3.64 -17.06
CA ASP A 74 20.38 -2.96 -18.12
C ASP A 74 19.54 -1.85 -18.80
N LEU A 75 18.25 -2.13 -19.04
CA LEU A 75 17.29 -1.23 -19.67
C LEU A 75 15.95 -1.30 -18.92
N ARG A 76 15.33 -0.13 -18.68
CA ARG A 76 14.10 -0.03 -17.88
C ARG A 76 12.87 -0.59 -18.62
N PHE A 77 12.78 -0.41 -19.93
CA PHE A 77 11.62 -0.79 -20.77
C PHE A 77 11.71 -2.22 -21.31
N TYR A 78 12.87 -2.63 -21.81
CA TYR A 78 13.12 -3.97 -22.35
C TYR A 78 14.39 -4.56 -21.76
N PRO A 79 14.37 -4.91 -20.45
CA PRO A 79 15.52 -5.47 -19.79
C PRO A 79 15.93 -6.78 -20.46
N ARG A 80 17.20 -6.87 -20.87
CA ARG A 80 17.76 -8.09 -21.46
C ARG A 80 18.52 -8.91 -20.44
N ASP A 81 19.07 -8.25 -19.43
CA ASP A 81 19.75 -8.87 -18.31
C ASP A 81 19.62 -8.01 -17.05
N GLY A 82 19.85 -8.64 -15.90
CA GLY A 82 19.79 -7.98 -14.61
C GLY A 82 18.63 -8.46 -13.75
N HIS A 83 18.34 -7.71 -12.70
CA HIS A 83 17.31 -8.05 -11.71
C HIS A 83 16.68 -6.81 -11.13
N TYR A 84 15.49 -7.00 -10.60
CA TYR A 84 14.74 -6.00 -9.87
C TYR A 84 14.15 -6.65 -8.62
N LEU A 85 14.45 -6.09 -7.47
CA LEU A 85 13.92 -6.47 -6.17
C LEU A 85 13.24 -5.25 -5.57
N GLU A 86 11.98 -5.41 -5.17
CA GLU A 86 11.24 -4.42 -4.40
C GLU A 86 10.66 -5.11 -3.16
N VAL A 87 10.92 -4.52 -2.00
CA VAL A 87 10.32 -4.93 -0.73
C VAL A 87 9.66 -3.70 -0.13
N LYS A 88 8.36 -3.79 0.14
CA LYS A 88 7.58 -2.72 0.73
C LYS A 88 6.89 -3.21 1.99
N LEU A 89 7.09 -2.51 3.09
CA LEU A 89 6.47 -2.76 4.37
C LEU A 89 5.62 -1.56 4.73
N ASP A 90 4.32 -1.76 4.86
CA ASP A 90 3.37 -0.74 5.27
C ASP A 90 2.72 -1.14 6.59
N ARG A 91 2.72 -0.24 7.57
CA ARG A 91 2.05 -0.38 8.86
C ARG A 91 0.93 0.64 8.93
N TYR A 92 -0.28 0.17 9.15
CA TYR A 92 -1.48 0.98 9.32
C TYR A 92 -1.91 0.90 10.79
N GLY A 93 -1.81 2.01 11.51
CA GLY A 93 -1.94 2.05 12.96
C GLY A 93 -0.59 1.84 13.65
N LEU A 94 0.00 2.95 14.11
CA LEU A 94 1.28 2.99 14.83
C LEU A 94 1.10 2.93 16.36
N GLY A 95 -0.14 2.96 16.86
CA GLY A 95 -0.52 3.05 18.26
C GLY A 95 -0.43 4.47 18.84
N VAL A 96 -0.11 5.48 18.03
CA VAL A 96 0.08 6.87 18.45
C VAL A 96 -0.90 7.73 17.67
N LEU A 97 -1.77 8.49 18.37
CA LEU A 97 -2.87 9.27 17.76
C LEU A 97 -3.88 8.39 16.98
N ASP A 98 -3.94 7.11 17.31
CA ASP A 98 -4.81 6.14 16.64
C ASP A 98 -6.17 6.05 17.36
N GLU A 99 -7.24 6.26 16.61
CA GLU A 99 -8.62 6.10 17.00
C GLU A 99 -9.28 5.11 16.02
N HIS A 100 -9.67 3.93 16.52
CA HIS A 100 -10.26 2.82 15.74
C HIS A 100 -9.39 2.32 14.57
N ALA A 101 -8.06 2.39 14.72
CA ALA A 101 -7.12 1.96 13.69
C ALA A 101 -7.22 0.45 13.37
N PRO A 102 -6.99 0.05 12.10
CA PRO A 102 -7.02 -1.35 11.69
C PRO A 102 -5.83 -2.17 12.24
N GLU A 103 -4.73 -1.53 12.67
CA GLU A 103 -3.52 -2.14 13.27
C GLU A 103 -2.88 -3.26 12.42
N VAL A 104 -2.95 -3.11 11.10
CA VAL A 104 -2.49 -4.09 10.13
C VAL A 104 -1.09 -3.76 9.64
N THR A 105 -0.23 -4.77 9.54
CA THR A 105 1.04 -4.68 8.81
C THR A 105 0.94 -5.45 7.50
N THR A 106 1.24 -4.81 6.38
CA THR A 106 1.31 -5.46 5.08
C THR A 106 2.74 -5.47 4.56
N LEU A 107 3.18 -6.63 4.10
CA LEU A 107 4.46 -6.83 3.43
C LEU A 107 4.20 -7.21 1.97
N TYR A 108 4.77 -6.43 1.07
CA TYR A 108 4.79 -6.68 -0.36
C TYR A 108 6.22 -7.01 -0.80
N GLY A 109 6.36 -8.04 -1.62
CA GLY A 109 7.62 -8.43 -2.23
C GLY A 109 7.45 -8.64 -3.72
N THR A 110 8.30 -8.01 -4.52
CA THR A 110 8.39 -8.25 -5.96
C THR A 110 9.84 -8.60 -6.32
N VAL A 111 10.02 -9.73 -6.98
CA VAL A 111 11.31 -10.15 -7.54
C VAL A 111 11.14 -10.37 -9.02
N LYS A 112 12.01 -9.78 -9.83
CA LYS A 112 12.07 -10.00 -11.28
C LYS A 112 13.50 -10.27 -11.68
N LYS A 113 13.68 -11.24 -12.56
CA LYS A 113 15.00 -11.63 -13.06
C LYS A 113 14.91 -11.88 -14.55
N TRP A 114 15.89 -11.33 -15.28
CA TRP A 114 16.06 -11.55 -16.71
C TRP A 114 17.40 -12.21 -16.95
N TRP A 115 17.42 -13.09 -17.95
CA TRP A 115 18.60 -13.82 -18.40
C TRP A 115 18.71 -13.73 -19.90
N LYS A 116 19.82 -13.17 -20.38
CA LYS A 116 20.18 -13.19 -21.79
C LYS A 116 20.77 -14.56 -22.12
N ARG A 117 20.05 -15.40 -22.88
CA ARG A 117 20.53 -16.73 -23.32
C ARG A 117 21.18 -16.70 -24.70
N GLY A 118 20.99 -15.62 -25.46
CA GLY A 118 21.66 -15.39 -26.75
C GLY A 118 21.53 -13.95 -27.24
N GLU A 119 21.92 -13.70 -28.48
CA GLU A 119 21.96 -12.34 -29.04
C GLU A 119 20.57 -11.78 -29.38
N ARG A 120 19.58 -12.65 -29.52
CA ARG A 120 18.17 -12.31 -29.79
C ARG A 120 17.18 -12.77 -28.72
N TRP A 121 17.59 -13.67 -27.83
CA TRP A 121 16.69 -14.32 -26.87
C TRP A 121 16.98 -13.91 -25.43
N THR A 122 15.95 -13.42 -24.76
CA THR A 122 15.92 -13.10 -23.34
C THR A 122 14.78 -13.85 -22.69
N VAL A 123 15.05 -14.52 -21.57
CA VAL A 123 14.03 -15.13 -20.73
C VAL A 123 13.90 -14.31 -19.46
N GLY A 124 12.67 -13.98 -19.08
CA GLY A 124 12.37 -13.23 -17.86
C GLY A 124 11.35 -13.96 -17.00
N GLY A 125 11.53 -13.88 -15.69
CA GLY A 125 10.57 -14.36 -14.70
C GLY A 125 10.26 -13.27 -13.68
N SER A 126 9.03 -13.24 -13.19
CA SER A 126 8.62 -12.38 -12.08
C SER A 126 7.83 -13.17 -11.05
N LEU A 127 8.02 -12.81 -9.79
CA LEU A 127 7.24 -13.29 -8.67
C LEU A 127 6.82 -12.09 -7.84
N ARG A 128 5.54 -12.02 -7.50
CA ARG A 128 4.97 -11.01 -6.61
C ARG A 128 4.20 -11.70 -5.51
N GLY A 129 4.46 -11.30 -4.27
CA GLY A 129 3.76 -11.76 -3.09
C GLY A 129 3.28 -10.57 -2.26
N LYS A 130 2.13 -10.75 -1.62
CA LYS A 130 1.58 -9.86 -0.58
C LYS A 130 1.24 -10.75 0.60
N THR A 131 1.66 -10.34 1.79
CA THR A 131 1.20 -10.95 3.03
C THR A 131 0.78 -9.85 3.99
N THR A 132 -0.27 -10.12 4.76
CA THR A 132 -0.87 -9.17 5.68
C THR A 132 -0.92 -9.83 7.05
N LEU A 133 -0.32 -9.17 8.05
CA LEU A 133 -0.14 -9.66 9.42
C LEU A 133 -0.86 -8.72 10.39
N GLY A 134 -1.68 -9.29 11.27
CA GLY A 134 -2.43 -8.55 12.31
C GLY A 134 -3.82 -8.10 11.86
N GLY A 135 -4.79 -8.19 12.79
CA GLY A 135 -6.19 -7.78 12.62
C GLY A 135 -6.96 -8.60 11.57
N ALA A 136 -8.29 -8.71 11.70
CA ALA A 136 -9.10 -9.02 10.52
C ALA A 136 -8.92 -7.83 9.56
N PRO A 137 -8.37 -8.02 8.35
CA PRO A 137 -8.16 -6.89 7.45
C PRO A 137 -9.52 -6.27 7.15
N SER A 138 -9.79 -5.08 7.70
CA SER A 138 -11.00 -4.33 7.36
C SER A 138 -11.07 -4.24 5.84
N TYR A 139 -12.30 -4.36 5.32
CA TYR A 139 -12.57 -4.32 3.88
C TYR A 139 -11.96 -3.06 3.23
N TYR A 140 -11.72 -2.01 4.01
CA TYR A 140 -11.04 -0.77 3.61
C TYR A 140 -9.60 -0.97 3.09
N VAL A 141 -8.85 -1.91 3.67
CA VAL A 141 -7.41 -2.11 3.37
C VAL A 141 -7.19 -3.29 2.40
N GLN A 142 -8.25 -3.99 2.03
CA GLN A 142 -8.19 -5.10 1.07
C GLN A 142 -8.10 -4.58 -0.37
N GLU A 143 -6.90 -4.17 -0.77
CA GLU A 143 -6.58 -4.04 -2.19
C GLU A 143 -6.52 -5.44 -2.82
N GLY A 144 -7.50 -5.74 -3.68
CA GLY A 144 -7.51 -6.93 -4.52
C GLY A 144 -6.42 -6.89 -5.59
N LEU A 145 -6.02 -8.06 -6.11
CA LEU A 145 -5.08 -8.17 -7.24
C LEU A 145 -5.61 -7.37 -8.44
N GLY A 146 -4.98 -6.22 -8.73
CA GLY A 146 -5.35 -5.34 -9.86
C GLY A 146 -5.79 -3.93 -9.49
N TYR A 147 -5.97 -3.62 -8.20
CA TYR A 147 -6.29 -2.26 -7.73
C TYR A 147 -5.10 -1.63 -6.99
N GLY A 148 -4.80 -0.34 -7.22
CA GLY A 148 -3.86 0.46 -6.41
C GLY A 148 -2.41 0.57 -6.90
N HIS A 149 -1.91 -0.34 -7.75
CA HIS A 149 -0.55 -0.24 -8.28
C HIS A 149 -0.46 0.69 -9.50
N TYR A 150 -0.39 2.01 -9.26
CA TYR A 150 0.21 2.90 -10.25
C TYR A 150 1.71 2.63 -10.28
N VAL A 151 2.14 1.85 -11.27
CA VAL A 151 3.54 1.79 -11.67
C VAL A 151 3.88 3.13 -12.32
N ARG A 152 4.67 3.96 -11.63
CA ARG A 152 5.35 5.14 -12.17
C ARG A 152 6.86 4.91 -12.22
#